data_AF-A0A1Q3Z1D7-F1
#
_entry.id   AF-A0A1Q3Z1D7-F1
#
_cell.length_a   1.000
_cell.length_b   1.000
_cell.length_c   1.000
_cell.angle_alpha   90.00
_cell.angle_beta   90.00
_cell.angle_gamma   90.00
#
_symmetry.space_group_name_H-M   'P 1'
#
loop_
_entity.id
_entity.type
_entity.pdbx_description
1 polymer ?
#
loop_
_entity_poly.entity_id
_entity_poly.type
_entity_poly.pdbx_seq_one_letter_code
_entity_poly.pdbx_strand_id
1 'polypeptide(L)' 'MREDGGGAPIVRSSRDGAESTAEVYRSIEPDFAFEVREGRGGFMIARLRRDGSFDSWVEE' A
#
# COMPACT_ATOMS: atom_id res chain seq x y z
N MET A 1 -9.35 18.77 -14.91
CA MET A 1 -8.95 17.35 -14.90
C MET A 1 -9.50 16.74 -13.62
N ARG A 2 -10.51 15.87 -13.71
CA ARG A 2 -10.85 14.97 -12.61
C ARG A 2 -10.10 13.69 -12.89
N GLU A 3 -9.02 13.48 -12.16
CA GLU A 3 -8.33 12.19 -12.08
C GLU A 3 -8.97 11.44 -10.90
N ASP A 4 -10.26 11.11 -11.03
CA ASP A 4 -10.95 10.16 -10.15
C ASP A 4 -10.62 8.76 -10.68
N GLY A 5 -9.41 8.29 -10.37
CA GLY A 5 -8.93 6.98 -10.79
C GLY A 5 -7.99 6.30 -9.80
N GLY A 6 -7.83 6.88 -8.60
CA GLY A 6 -7.18 6.22 -7.48
C GLY A 6 -8.22 6.03 -6.38
N GLY A 7 -8.48 4.78 -6.00
CA GLY A 7 -9.35 4.46 -4.87
C GLY A 7 -8.87 5.10 -3.57
N ALA A 8 -9.69 5.07 -2.52
CA ALA A 8 -9.18 5.43 -1.21
C ALA A 8 -8.11 4.40 -0.80
N PRO A 9 -6.96 4.82 -0.26
CA PRO A 9 -5.95 3.88 0.20
C PRO A 9 -6.54 2.97 1.28
N ILE A 10 -6.18 1.69 1.23
CA ILE A 10 -6.59 0.73 2.27
C ILE A 10 -5.98 1.17 3.59
N VAL A 11 -6.85 1.39 4.58
CA VAL A 11 -6.46 1.69 5.96
C VAL A 11 -6.79 0.48 6.84
N ARG A 12 -5.78 -0.08 7.50
CA ARG A 12 -5.94 -1.15 8.48
C ARG A 12 -5.85 -0.59 9.90
N SER A 13 -6.66 -1.12 10.80
CA SER A 13 -6.65 -0.71 12.22
C SER A 13 -5.40 -1.18 12.98
N SER A 14 -4.69 -2.19 12.46
CA SER A 14 -3.55 -2.83 13.10
C SER A 14 -2.40 -3.01 12.12
N ARG A 15 -1.17 -2.86 12.62
CA ARG A 15 0.06 -3.05 11.85
C ARG A 15 0.15 -4.46 11.25
N ASP A 16 -0.11 -5.47 12.08
CA ASP A 16 -0.12 -6.89 11.70
C ASP A 16 -1.02 -7.15 10.48
N GLY A 17 -2.27 -6.67 10.50
CA GLY A 17 -3.18 -6.82 9.36
C GLY A 17 -2.73 -6.06 8.11
N ALA A 18 -2.02 -4.94 8.26
CA ALA A 18 -1.40 -4.25 7.12
C ALA A 18 -0.20 -5.03 6.58
N GLU A 19 0.60 -5.65 7.44
CA GLU A 19 1.75 -6.49 7.03
C GLU A 19 1.26 -7.74 6.31
N SER A 20 0.24 -8.45 6.82
CA SER A 20 -0.36 -9.59 6.11
C SER A 20 -0.93 -9.19 4.75
N THR A 21 -1.56 -8.01 4.65
CA THR A 21 -2.05 -7.51 3.36
C THR A 21 -0.87 -7.22 2.42
N ALA A 22 0.19 -6.55 2.90
CA ALA A 22 1.38 -6.27 2.11
C ALA A 22 2.07 -7.55 1.61
N GLU A 23 2.07 -8.64 2.39
CA GLU A 23 2.60 -9.94 1.96
C GLU A 23 1.81 -10.55 0.79
N VAL A 24 0.47 -10.43 0.81
CA VAL A 24 -0.37 -10.85 -0.33
C VAL A 24 0.03 -10.08 -1.58
N TYR A 25 0.16 -8.75 -1.49
CA TYR A 25 0.54 -7.91 -2.62
C TYR A 25 1.95 -8.20 -3.14
N ARG A 26 2.92 -8.45 -2.25
CA ARG A 26 4.27 -8.91 -2.64
C ARG A 26 4.25 -10.23 -3.42
N SER A 27 3.29 -11.12 -3.15
CA SER A 27 3.17 -12.39 -3.86
C SER A 27 2.56 -12.26 -5.24
N ILE A 28 1.65 -11.29 -5.46
CA ILE A 28 0.98 -11.07 -6.76
C ILE A 28 1.73 -10.07 -7.66
N GLU A 29 2.43 -9.11 -7.05
CA GLU A 29 3.16 -8.04 -7.73
C GLU A 29 4.65 -8.06 -7.32
N PRO A 30 5.43 -9.09 -7.70
CA PRO A 30 6.83 -9.25 -7.28
C PRO A 30 7.77 -8.17 -7.84
N ASP A 31 7.33 -7.38 -8.81
CA ASP A 31 8.07 -6.25 -9.36
C ASP A 31 8.06 -5.01 -8.46
N PHE A 32 7.19 -4.99 -7.46
CA PHE A 32 7.09 -3.89 -6.51
C PHE A 32 7.49 -4.33 -5.11
N ALA A 33 8.04 -3.39 -4.35
CA ALA A 33 8.19 -3.53 -2.92
C ALA A 33 6.97 -2.91 -2.23
N PHE A 34 6.66 -3.39 -1.03
CA PHE A 34 5.52 -2.90 -0.25
C PHE A 34 5.96 -2.57 1.16
N GLU A 35 5.57 -1.40 1.65
CA GLU A 35 5.93 -0.90 2.97
C GLU A 35 4.69 -0.47 3.74
N VAL A 36 4.57 -0.93 4.99
CA VAL A 36 3.51 -0.50 5.89
C VAL A 36 3.92 0.81 6.56
N ARG A 37 3.07 1.82 6.48
CA ARG A 37 3.27 3.14 7.07
C ARG A 37 2.11 3.51 7.96
N GLU A 38 2.40 4.12 9.11
CA GLU A 38 1.38 4.73 9.95
C GLU A 38 0.80 5.96 9.26
N GLY A 39 -0.53 6.01 9.20
CA GLY A 39 -1.33 7.01 8.50
C GLY A 39 -2.40 7.62 9.40
N ARG A 40 -3.26 8.43 8.79
CA ARG A 40 -4.30 9.17 9.52
C ARG A 40 -5.44 8.23 9.94
N GLY A 41 -5.27 7.57 11.09
CA GLY A 41 -6.28 6.68 11.68
C GLY A 41 -5.99 5.18 11.54
N GLY A 42 -4.77 4.79 11.15
CA GLY A 42 -4.39 3.39 11.05
C GLY A 42 -3.09 3.19 10.29
N PHE A 43 -2.94 2.02 9.69
CA PHE A 43 -1.79 1.59 8.91
C PHE A 43 -2.17 1.48 7.44
N MET A 44 -1.41 2.16 6.59
CA MET A 44 -1.57 2.17 5.14
C MET A 44 -0.42 1.41 4.50
N ILE A 45 -0.60 0.95 3.27
CA ILE A 45 0.41 0.17 2.56
C ILE A 45 0.87 0.96 1.34
N ALA A 46 2.14 1.35 1.33
CA ALA A 46 2.77 2.02 0.20
C ALA A 46 3.35 0.99 -0.76
N ARG A 47 3.01 1.12 -2.05
CA ARG A 47 3.68 0.43 -3.14
C ARG A 47 4.91 1.24 -3.56
N LEU A 48 6.05 0.58 -3.58
CA LEU A 48 7.34 1.14 -3.93
C LEU A 48 7.86 0.45 -5.19
N ARG A 49 8.52 1.20 -6.06
CA ARG A 49 9.25 0.64 -7.20
C ARG A 49 10.52 -0.06 -6.72
N ARG A 50 11.16 -0.82 -7.61
CA ARG A 50 12.42 -1.54 -7.30
C ARG A 50 13.57 -0.65 -6.84
N ASP A 51 13.57 0.63 -7.21
CA ASP A 51 14.55 1.62 -6.75
C ASP A 51 14.23 2.20 -5.35
N GLY A 52 13.14 1.75 -4.73
CA GLY A 52 12.66 2.23 -3.44
C GLY A 52 11.84 3.52 -3.53
N SER A 53 11.63 4.06 -4.73
CA SER A 53 10.78 5.23 -4.91
C SER A 53 9.31 4.89 -4.66
N PHE A 54 8.60 5.82 -4.02
CA PHE A 54 7.15 5.69 -3.83
C PHE A 54 6.44 5.71 -5.18
N ASP A 55 5.64 4.70 -5.44
CA ASP A 55 4.81 4.61 -6.64
C ASP A 55 3.39 5.10 -6.34
N SER A 56 2.70 4.42 -5.44
CA SER A 56 1.30 4.70 -5.08
C SER A 56 0.95 4.10 -3.71
N TRP A 57 -0.23 4.42 -3.19
CA TRP A 57 -0.82 3.65 -2.09
C TRP A 57 -1.54 2.42 -2.65
N VAL A 58 -1.63 1.36 -1.86
CA VAL A 58 -2.49 0.21 -2.17
C VAL A 58 -3.94 0.60 -1.90
N GLU A 59 -4.80 0.36 -2.88
CA GLU A 59 -6.21 0.71 -2.91
C GLU A 59 -7.07 -0.57 -2.96
N GLU A 60 -8.33 -0.49 -2.49
CA GLU A 60 -9.31 -1.60 -2.55
C GLU A 60 -9.99 -1.70 -3.92
#